data_AF-A0A7Y3K7K6-F1
#
_entry.id   AF-A0A7Y3K7K6-F1
#
_cell.length_a   1.000
_cell.length_b   1.000
_cell.length_c   1.000
_cell.angle_alpha   90.00
_cell.angle_beta   90.00
_cell.angle_gamma   90.00
#
_symmetry.space_group_name_H-M   'P 1'
#
loop_
_entity.id
_entity.type
_entity.pdbx_description
1 polymer ?
#
loop_
_entity_poly.entity_id
_entity_poly.type
_entity_poly.pdbx_seq_one_letter_code
_entity_poly.pdbx_strand_id
1 'polypeptide(L)'
;MPTPLDSNRLDPSTAPSATTRRVNLVASIRSQVRRDQVLCVAIAIVLLVAILFLQPTLNRQRSKLVQTSNKSLGNLLITFPRLTLGGFRGILAMALWENAESDKNKRQWVPLESDYNAIAALEPYFGAVYIFNAWNQAYNLSAQFHAMNLKYKWVLDGQVYLYKGQKLVPNDSNMIMNEANNFFLKLGTSFERKYYCARWRYDIAHLYRYVPGKVQPTLSTLAEVHYIVMQPEFHCVLLPARDRKGPLGHGVKVGHVHYRYGLSPFYFAWVEYRRALRQPELPTDSGEAVLYSWPPMALRLWCRDDLYYAQRLTWHIFSAAPGHLTPRFAARVANIRDCYRNVRMNAPRSIREFRIYFHMFPSSTILHMDHLVEVQYYQKLGLAENMLLNALVQWQLAGRRFHLGDAADHDFAAAIPLFEQASAAYKHYLNIAYPPSAYGQNPEQHSEMKYLSSLSAVIAGIENFRRTASAGHPSLSFLNVITLTDSD
;
A
#
# COMPACT_ATOMS: atom_id res chain seq x y z
N MET A 1 52.54 73.64 -82.52
CA MET A 1 52.58 72.29 -83.15
C MET A 1 53.22 71.32 -82.14
N PRO A 2 52.85 70.03 -82.11
CA PRO A 2 51.86 69.45 -81.16
C PRO A 2 52.36 68.26 -80.30
N THR A 3 51.41 67.71 -79.51
CA THR A 3 51.26 66.47 -78.67
C THR A 3 52.12 65.21 -78.96
N PRO A 4 52.27 64.28 -77.98
CA PRO A 4 51.35 63.13 -77.81
C PRO A 4 51.06 62.66 -76.35
N LEU A 5 50.09 61.72 -76.26
CA LEU A 5 49.54 61.01 -75.09
C LEU A 5 50.58 60.35 -74.18
N ASP A 6 50.28 60.23 -72.87
CA ASP A 6 50.73 59.06 -72.11
C ASP A 6 49.83 58.64 -70.94
N SER A 7 50.01 57.38 -70.62
CA SER A 7 49.13 56.38 -70.04
C SER A 7 49.14 56.32 -68.50
N ASN A 8 47.96 56.12 -67.92
CA ASN A 8 47.79 55.72 -66.52
C ASN A 8 48.39 54.31 -66.31
N ARG A 9 49.55 54.22 -65.64
CA ARG A 9 50.03 53.00 -64.96
C ARG A 9 50.07 53.23 -63.46
N LEU A 10 49.09 52.67 -62.75
CA LEU A 10 49.21 52.34 -61.34
C LEU A 10 49.76 50.91 -61.23
N ASP A 11 50.75 50.78 -60.37
CA ASP A 11 51.72 49.68 -60.22
C ASP A 11 51.08 48.36 -59.68
N PRO A 12 51.29 47.19 -60.31
CA PRO A 12 50.75 45.92 -59.83
C PRO A 12 51.79 45.16 -58.98
N SER A 13 52.05 45.59 -57.74
CA SER A 13 53.00 44.89 -56.85
C SER A 13 52.51 44.63 -55.41
N THR A 14 51.23 44.83 -55.09
CA THR A 14 50.72 44.70 -53.70
C THR A 14 49.51 43.78 -53.52
N ALA A 15 49.41 42.69 -54.29
CA ALA A 15 48.41 41.64 -54.05
C ALA A 15 49.08 40.32 -53.59
N PRO A 16 48.86 39.84 -52.35
CA PRO A 16 49.44 38.58 -51.89
C PRO A 16 48.88 37.38 -52.67
N SER A 17 49.76 36.43 -53.04
CA SER A 17 49.42 35.23 -53.82
C SER A 17 48.32 34.38 -53.16
N ALA A 18 47.53 33.67 -53.98
CA ALA A 18 46.41 32.83 -53.51
C ALA A 18 46.80 31.78 -52.44
N THR A 19 48.06 31.30 -52.49
CA THR A 19 48.64 30.37 -51.50
C THR A 19 48.85 31.07 -50.14
N THR A 20 49.37 32.30 -50.15
CA THR A 20 49.54 33.13 -48.94
C THR A 20 48.18 33.48 -48.32
N ARG A 21 47.16 33.72 -49.13
CA ARG A 21 45.79 34.00 -48.67
C ARG A 21 45.13 32.80 -47.96
N ARG A 22 45.35 31.58 -48.46
CA ARG A 22 44.87 30.33 -47.81
C ARG A 22 45.60 30.03 -46.49
N VAL A 23 46.91 30.22 -46.43
CA VAL A 23 47.70 30.01 -45.20
C VAL A 23 47.28 31.00 -44.10
N ASN A 24 47.04 32.27 -44.47
CA ASN A 24 46.60 33.31 -43.53
C ASN A 24 45.17 33.07 -43.02
N LEU A 25 44.27 32.51 -43.84
CA LEU A 25 42.91 32.15 -43.42
C LEU A 25 42.90 30.96 -42.44
N VAL A 26 43.68 29.92 -42.71
CA VAL A 26 43.78 28.76 -41.79
C VAL A 26 44.45 29.15 -40.47
N ALA A 27 45.47 30.03 -40.51
CA ALA A 27 46.10 30.58 -39.31
C ALA A 27 45.15 31.49 -38.50
N SER A 28 44.35 32.33 -39.16
CA SER A 28 43.37 33.19 -38.47
C SER A 28 42.27 32.37 -37.79
N ILE A 29 41.71 31.36 -38.49
CA ILE A 29 40.71 30.44 -37.93
C ILE A 29 41.28 29.68 -36.72
N ARG A 30 42.51 29.14 -36.82
CA ARG A 30 43.17 28.47 -35.68
C ARG A 30 43.41 29.41 -34.50
N SER A 31 43.78 30.67 -34.76
CA SER A 31 44.00 31.66 -33.69
C SER A 31 42.69 32.09 -33.02
N GLN A 32 41.60 32.16 -33.77
CA GLN A 32 40.27 32.52 -33.27
C GLN A 32 39.70 31.39 -32.42
N VAL A 33 39.78 30.15 -32.91
CA VAL A 33 39.42 28.95 -32.13
C VAL A 33 40.21 28.86 -30.83
N ARG A 34 41.52 29.17 -30.84
CA ARG A 34 42.35 29.16 -29.63
C ARG A 34 41.97 30.28 -28.65
N ARG A 35 41.59 31.47 -29.14
CA ARG A 35 41.08 32.56 -28.29
C ARG A 35 39.73 32.20 -27.67
N ASP A 36 38.82 31.64 -28.45
CA ASP A 36 37.50 31.23 -27.97
C ASP A 36 37.63 30.10 -26.93
N GLN A 37 38.52 29.14 -27.15
CA GLN A 37 38.85 28.10 -26.16
C GLN A 37 39.40 28.69 -24.86
N VAL A 38 40.35 29.63 -24.94
CA VAL A 38 40.91 30.29 -23.76
C VAL A 38 39.85 31.12 -23.03
N LEU A 39 38.98 31.81 -23.75
CA LEU A 39 37.87 32.56 -23.17
C LEU A 39 36.88 31.64 -22.44
N CYS A 40 36.49 30.53 -23.07
CA CYS A 40 35.62 29.53 -22.45
C CYS A 40 36.24 28.92 -21.19
N VAL A 41 37.55 28.60 -21.21
CA VAL A 41 38.26 28.10 -20.04
C VAL A 41 38.34 29.16 -18.94
N ALA A 42 38.63 30.41 -19.28
CA ALA A 42 38.66 31.51 -18.31
C ALA A 42 37.29 31.74 -17.66
N ILE A 43 36.20 31.73 -18.45
CA ILE A 43 34.83 31.81 -17.94
C ILE A 43 34.52 30.62 -17.04
N ALA A 44 34.89 29.40 -17.43
CA ALA A 44 34.69 28.21 -16.60
C ALA A 44 35.42 28.31 -15.25
N ILE A 45 36.67 28.81 -15.24
CA ILE A 45 37.43 29.05 -14.00
C ILE A 45 36.74 30.12 -13.14
N VAL A 46 36.29 31.23 -13.73
CA VAL A 46 35.57 32.29 -13.00
C VAL A 46 34.28 31.76 -12.38
N LEU A 47 33.51 30.96 -13.12
CA LEU A 47 32.28 30.32 -12.62
C LEU A 47 32.58 29.32 -11.49
N LEU A 48 33.65 28.51 -11.61
CA LEU A 48 34.07 27.59 -10.55
C LEU A 48 34.49 28.34 -9.27
N VAL A 49 35.24 29.44 -9.41
CA VAL A 49 35.63 30.28 -8.29
C VAL A 49 34.41 30.96 -7.66
N ALA A 50 33.47 31.47 -8.47
CA ALA A 50 32.22 32.04 -7.97
C ALA A 50 31.39 31.02 -7.16
N ILE A 51 31.36 29.76 -7.59
CA ILE A 51 30.69 28.68 -6.84
C ILE A 51 31.30 28.51 -5.45
N LEU A 52 32.62 28.60 -5.28
CA LEU A 52 33.28 28.49 -3.97
C LEU A 52 32.81 29.58 -2.99
N PHE A 53 32.56 30.80 -3.48
CA PHE A 53 32.03 31.90 -2.68
C PHE A 53 30.53 31.77 -2.39
N LEU A 54 29.75 31.16 -3.29
CA LEU A 54 28.32 30.89 -3.06
C LEU A 54 28.07 29.69 -2.15
N GLN A 55 29.02 28.76 -2.06
CA GLN A 55 28.87 27.48 -1.35
C GLN A 55 28.50 27.62 0.13
N PRO A 56 29.07 28.55 0.93
CA PRO A 56 28.68 28.74 2.33
C PRO A 56 27.22 29.17 2.50
N THR A 57 26.75 30.09 1.64
CA THR A 57 25.36 30.59 1.66
C THR A 57 24.39 29.48 1.26
N LEU A 58 24.70 28.75 0.18
CA LEU A 58 23.92 27.60 -0.27
C LEU A 58 23.88 26.50 0.78
N ASN A 59 25.00 26.19 1.43
CA ASN A 59 25.06 25.19 2.50
C ASN A 59 24.23 25.60 3.73
N ARG A 60 24.20 26.90 4.08
CA ARG A 60 23.38 27.43 5.19
C ARG A 60 21.89 27.40 4.88
N GLN A 61 21.50 27.61 3.62
CA GLN A 61 20.10 27.43 3.19
C GLN A 61 19.74 25.93 3.18
N ARG A 62 20.64 25.08 2.69
CA ARG A 62 20.46 23.63 2.63
C ARG A 62 20.34 22.98 3.99
N SER A 63 21.12 23.43 4.99
CA SER A 63 21.03 22.89 6.36
C SER A 63 19.68 23.15 7.04
N LYS A 64 18.88 24.08 6.52
CA LYS A 64 17.50 24.31 6.97
C LYS A 64 16.49 23.38 6.30
N LEU A 65 16.83 22.84 5.13
CA LEU A 65 15.96 21.98 4.31
C LEU A 65 16.30 20.49 4.46
N VAL A 66 17.53 20.17 4.85
CA VAL A 66 18.08 18.82 4.89
C VAL A 66 18.53 18.49 6.31
N GLN A 67 17.94 17.46 6.91
CA GLN A 67 18.46 16.89 8.15
C GLN A 67 19.77 16.14 7.85
N THR A 68 20.91 16.69 8.27
CA THR A 68 22.19 15.96 8.19
C THR A 68 22.21 14.89 9.27
N SER A 69 21.92 13.65 8.86
CA SER A 69 21.95 12.47 9.72
C SER A 69 23.38 12.19 10.26
N ASN A 70 23.45 11.68 11.50
CA ASN A 70 24.66 11.44 12.29
C ASN A 70 25.74 10.59 11.59
N LYS A 71 27.03 10.82 11.90
CA LYS A 71 28.18 10.07 11.33
C LYS A 71 28.01 8.54 11.45
N SER A 72 27.54 7.90 10.38
CA SER A 72 27.29 6.46 10.25
C SER A 72 27.77 6.01 8.87
N LEU A 73 28.15 4.73 8.74
CA LEU A 73 28.58 4.13 7.47
C LEU A 73 27.54 4.33 6.35
N GLY A 74 26.25 4.26 6.67
CA GLY A 74 25.17 4.57 5.73
C GLY A 74 25.22 6.01 5.22
N ASN A 75 25.60 6.96 6.07
CA ASN A 75 25.79 8.35 5.66
C ASN A 75 27.04 8.53 4.83
N LEU A 76 28.08 7.70 4.96
CA LEU A 76 29.23 7.73 4.06
C LEU A 76 28.84 7.29 2.64
N LEU A 77 28.06 6.21 2.51
CA LEU A 77 27.57 5.74 1.21
C LEU A 77 26.68 6.75 0.48
N ILE A 78 25.93 7.57 1.22
CA ILE A 78 25.12 8.64 0.66
C ILE A 78 25.98 9.90 0.42
N THR A 79 26.91 10.23 1.32
CA THR A 79 27.68 11.48 1.27
C THR A 79 28.85 11.43 0.29
N PHE A 80 29.53 10.29 0.16
CA PHE A 80 30.69 10.14 -0.71
C PHE A 80 30.34 10.39 -2.19
N PRO A 81 29.35 9.70 -2.81
CA PRO A 81 28.99 9.97 -4.20
C PRO A 81 28.54 11.42 -4.44
N ARG A 82 27.86 12.03 -3.47
CA ARG A 82 27.42 13.42 -3.57
C ARG A 82 28.58 14.41 -3.56
N LEU A 83 29.56 14.19 -2.68
CA LEU A 83 30.73 15.06 -2.56
C LEU A 83 31.71 14.88 -3.72
N THR A 84 31.86 13.66 -4.23
CA THR A 84 32.83 13.37 -5.30
C THR A 84 32.29 13.66 -6.70
N LEU A 85 31.01 13.39 -6.98
CA LEU A 85 30.45 13.49 -8.33
C LEU A 85 29.81 14.84 -8.63
N GLY A 86 29.44 15.64 -7.63
CA GLY A 86 28.83 16.96 -7.83
C GLY A 86 27.62 16.91 -8.79
N GLY A 87 27.73 17.59 -9.94
CA GLY A 87 26.69 17.62 -10.98
C GLY A 87 26.59 16.34 -11.82
N PHE A 88 27.65 15.52 -11.90
CA PHE A 88 27.66 14.28 -12.68
C PHE A 88 26.78 13.18 -12.08
N ARG A 89 26.35 13.31 -10.82
CA ARG A 89 25.48 12.34 -10.15
C ARG A 89 24.16 12.11 -10.89
N GLY A 90 23.61 13.14 -11.56
CA GLY A 90 22.38 13.01 -12.34
C GLY A 90 22.56 12.15 -13.60
N ILE A 91 23.70 12.32 -14.30
CA ILE A 91 24.05 11.50 -15.47
C ILE A 91 24.25 10.04 -15.04
N LEU A 92 24.96 9.82 -13.93
CA LEU A 92 25.15 8.47 -13.40
C LEU A 92 23.82 7.84 -12.97
N ALA A 93 22.94 8.60 -12.29
CA ALA A 93 21.61 8.13 -11.93
C ALA A 93 20.80 7.74 -13.18
N MET A 94 20.89 8.51 -14.26
CA MET A 94 20.21 8.21 -15.52
C MET A 94 20.72 6.92 -16.16
N ALA A 95 22.04 6.68 -16.14
CA ALA A 95 22.61 5.41 -16.61
C ALA A 95 22.18 4.22 -15.73
N LEU A 96 22.12 4.41 -14.40
CA LEU A 96 21.62 3.39 -13.48
C LEU A 96 20.14 3.09 -13.69
N TRP A 97 19.31 4.09 -14.04
CA TRP A 97 17.92 3.86 -14.41
C TRP A 97 17.78 2.99 -15.66
N GLU A 98 18.61 3.22 -16.68
CA GLU A 98 18.65 2.41 -17.89
C GLU A 98 19.09 0.96 -17.58
N ASN A 99 20.12 0.80 -16.75
CA ASN A 99 20.59 -0.51 -16.30
C ASN A 99 19.50 -1.25 -15.52
N ALA A 100 18.88 -0.59 -14.55
CA ALA A 100 17.76 -1.14 -13.78
C ALA A 100 16.61 -1.58 -14.69
N GLU A 101 16.25 -0.79 -15.70
CA GLU A 101 15.22 -1.19 -16.66
C GLU A 101 15.65 -2.42 -17.48
N SER A 102 16.91 -2.47 -17.92
CA SER A 102 17.50 -3.62 -18.61
C SER A 102 17.47 -4.89 -17.76
N ASP A 103 17.89 -4.78 -16.50
CA ASP A 103 17.97 -5.88 -15.55
C ASP A 103 16.60 -6.38 -15.15
N LYS A 104 15.63 -5.47 -14.97
CA LYS A 104 14.21 -5.83 -14.80
C LYS A 104 13.72 -6.68 -15.98
N ASN A 105 13.99 -6.26 -17.21
CA ASN A 105 13.55 -6.97 -18.42
C ASN A 105 14.26 -8.33 -18.59
N LYS A 106 15.53 -8.43 -18.17
CA LYS A 106 16.31 -9.67 -18.13
C LYS A 106 16.03 -10.55 -16.90
N ARG A 107 15.14 -10.12 -15.99
CA ARG A 107 14.83 -10.80 -14.73
C ARG A 107 16.03 -10.96 -13.80
N GLN A 108 16.95 -10.00 -13.81
CA GLN A 108 18.13 -9.94 -12.96
C GLN A 108 17.85 -9.09 -11.71
N TRP A 109 17.26 -9.72 -10.69
CA TRP A 109 16.71 -8.99 -9.53
C TRP A 109 17.77 -8.43 -8.58
N VAL A 110 18.89 -9.14 -8.37
CA VAL A 110 19.95 -8.68 -7.45
C VAL A 110 20.68 -7.45 -8.00
N PRO A 111 21.11 -7.44 -9.28
CA PRO A 111 21.62 -6.21 -9.92
C PRO A 111 20.61 -5.07 -9.89
N LEU A 112 19.34 -5.34 -10.22
CA LEU A 112 18.26 -4.36 -10.18
C LEU A 112 18.12 -3.67 -8.80
N GLU A 113 18.08 -4.45 -7.72
CA GLU A 113 18.01 -3.90 -6.35
C GLU A 113 19.26 -3.10 -5.99
N SER A 114 20.42 -3.52 -6.50
CA SER A 114 21.68 -2.79 -6.29
C SER A 114 21.62 -1.42 -6.97
N ASP A 115 21.11 -1.34 -8.20
CA ASP A 115 20.91 -0.09 -8.92
C ASP A 115 19.91 0.82 -8.22
N TYR A 116 18.78 0.29 -7.74
CA TYR A 116 17.81 1.07 -6.95
C TYR A 116 18.46 1.72 -5.73
N ASN A 117 19.24 0.94 -4.96
CA ASN A 117 19.96 1.46 -3.79
C ASN A 117 21.02 2.50 -4.18
N ALA A 118 21.73 2.31 -5.30
CA ALA A 118 22.71 3.26 -5.81
C ALA A 118 22.06 4.59 -6.25
N ILE A 119 20.92 4.52 -6.95
CA ILE A 119 20.14 5.71 -7.33
C ILE A 119 19.68 6.47 -6.08
N ALA A 120 19.12 5.78 -5.09
CA ALA A 120 18.73 6.40 -3.82
C ALA A 120 19.92 7.04 -3.08
N ALA A 121 21.12 6.47 -3.18
CA ALA A 121 22.32 7.07 -2.60
C ALA A 121 22.78 8.34 -3.36
N LEU A 122 22.59 8.40 -4.67
CA LEU A 122 22.91 9.57 -5.52
C LEU A 122 21.90 10.71 -5.35
N GLU A 123 20.63 10.36 -5.14
CA GLU A 123 19.50 11.29 -5.06
C GLU A 123 18.67 11.13 -3.77
N PRO A 124 19.29 11.19 -2.58
CA PRO A 124 18.66 10.76 -1.34
C PRO A 124 17.49 11.62 -0.86
N TYR A 125 17.39 12.85 -1.34
CA TYR A 125 16.35 13.81 -0.95
C TYR A 125 15.27 13.98 -1.99
N PHE A 126 15.29 13.19 -3.06
CA PHE A 126 14.28 13.24 -4.10
C PHE A 126 13.25 12.14 -3.84
N GLY A 127 12.15 12.49 -3.16
CA GLY A 127 11.10 11.56 -2.73
C GLY A 127 10.56 10.67 -3.86
N ALA A 128 10.48 11.21 -5.07
CA ALA A 128 10.02 10.49 -6.26
C ALA A 128 10.85 9.23 -6.58
N VAL A 129 12.15 9.19 -6.26
CA VAL A 129 12.99 7.98 -6.43
C VAL A 129 12.44 6.84 -5.59
N TYR A 130 12.08 7.12 -4.34
CA TYR A 130 11.55 6.13 -3.42
C TYR A 130 10.16 5.66 -3.83
N ILE A 131 9.31 6.61 -4.19
CA ILE A 131 7.94 6.33 -4.65
C ILE A 131 7.99 5.45 -5.91
N PHE A 132 8.77 5.81 -6.92
CA PHE A 132 8.86 5.07 -8.17
C PHE A 132 9.44 3.66 -7.98
N ASN A 133 10.54 3.52 -7.24
CA ASN A 133 11.14 2.20 -7.01
C ASN A 133 10.27 1.30 -6.16
N ALA A 134 9.65 1.84 -5.11
CA ALA A 134 8.69 1.10 -4.30
C ALA A 134 7.49 0.64 -5.13
N TRP A 135 6.97 1.51 -6.01
CA TRP A 135 5.90 1.18 -6.91
C TRP A 135 6.32 0.09 -7.92
N ASN A 136 7.52 0.18 -8.49
CA ASN A 136 8.07 -0.87 -9.34
C ASN A 136 8.17 -2.22 -8.62
N GLN A 137 8.67 -2.25 -7.38
CA GLN A 137 8.72 -3.48 -6.59
C GLN A 137 7.32 -4.03 -6.32
N ALA A 138 6.42 -3.20 -5.79
CA ALA A 138 5.09 -3.62 -5.36
C ALA A 138 4.17 -3.98 -6.53
N TYR A 139 4.23 -3.29 -7.66
CA TYR A 139 3.30 -3.47 -8.78
C TYR A 139 3.90 -4.23 -9.95
N ASN A 140 5.06 -3.79 -10.45
CA ASN A 140 5.64 -4.33 -11.68
C ASN A 140 6.40 -5.62 -11.45
N LEU A 141 7.30 -5.66 -10.45
CA LEU A 141 8.07 -6.87 -10.15
C LEU A 141 7.15 -7.96 -9.60
N SER A 142 6.28 -7.65 -8.64
CA SER A 142 5.36 -8.67 -8.11
C SER A 142 4.47 -9.32 -9.19
N ALA A 143 4.09 -8.59 -10.24
CA ALA A 143 3.30 -9.14 -11.34
C ALA A 143 4.09 -10.13 -12.23
N GLN A 144 5.42 -10.08 -12.25
CA GLN A 144 6.27 -10.98 -13.04
C GLN A 144 6.46 -12.37 -12.43
N PHE A 145 6.07 -12.56 -11.17
CA PHE A 145 6.18 -13.85 -10.48
C PHE A 145 4.86 -14.60 -10.52
N HIS A 146 4.90 -15.94 -10.60
CA HIS A 146 3.69 -16.77 -10.46
C HIS A 146 3.40 -17.14 -9.00
N ALA A 147 4.46 -17.37 -8.21
CA ALA A 147 4.33 -17.86 -6.84
C ALA A 147 3.86 -16.74 -5.90
N MET A 148 2.71 -16.94 -5.26
CA MET A 148 2.04 -15.93 -4.40
C MET A 148 2.92 -15.41 -3.26
N ASN A 149 3.76 -16.26 -2.67
CA ASN A 149 4.69 -15.87 -1.61
C ASN A 149 5.77 -14.90 -2.10
N LEU A 150 6.28 -15.09 -3.33
CA LEU A 150 7.26 -14.19 -3.94
C LEU A 150 6.61 -12.87 -4.36
N LYS A 151 5.40 -12.91 -4.93
CA LYS A 151 4.64 -11.68 -5.20
C LYS A 151 4.47 -10.85 -3.94
N TYR A 152 4.03 -11.50 -2.86
CA TYR A 152 3.81 -10.87 -1.56
C TYR A 152 5.11 -10.28 -0.98
N LYS A 153 6.24 -10.98 -1.08
CA LYS A 153 7.55 -10.47 -0.65
C LYS A 153 7.91 -9.15 -1.36
N TRP A 154 7.76 -9.08 -2.68
CA TRP A 154 8.02 -7.85 -3.43
C TRP A 154 7.11 -6.67 -3.04
N VAL A 155 5.85 -6.95 -2.69
CA VAL A 155 4.94 -5.92 -2.15
C VAL A 155 5.44 -5.39 -0.82
N LEU A 156 5.89 -6.27 0.08
CA LEU A 156 6.47 -5.86 1.35
C LEU A 156 7.79 -5.11 1.16
N ASP A 157 8.62 -5.52 0.20
CA ASP A 157 9.89 -4.84 -0.10
C ASP A 157 9.68 -3.42 -0.58
N GLY A 158 8.69 -3.20 -1.46
CA GLY A 158 8.28 -1.85 -1.86
C GLY A 158 7.84 -1.00 -0.67
N GLN A 159 7.06 -1.57 0.26
CA GLN A 159 6.65 -0.86 1.48
C GLN A 159 7.85 -0.52 2.38
N VAL A 160 8.78 -1.46 2.58
CA VAL A 160 10.02 -1.22 3.32
C VAL A 160 10.87 -0.15 2.65
N TYR A 161 10.89 -0.11 1.31
CA TYR A 161 11.63 0.88 0.54
C TYR A 161 11.11 2.30 0.78
N LEU A 162 9.79 2.51 0.83
CA LEU A 162 9.19 3.81 1.20
C LEU A 162 9.63 4.27 2.58
N TYR A 163 9.52 3.39 3.60
CA TYR A 163 9.96 3.73 4.96
C TYR A 163 11.47 3.99 5.08
N LYS A 164 12.30 3.39 4.23
CA LYS A 164 13.72 3.75 4.14
C LYS A 164 13.88 5.16 3.57
N GLY A 165 13.12 5.51 2.53
CA GLY A 165 13.07 6.85 1.97
C GLY A 165 12.61 7.91 2.97
N GLN A 166 11.60 7.60 3.79
CA GLN A 166 11.08 8.50 4.82
C GLN A 166 12.12 8.90 5.87
N LYS A 167 13.12 8.06 6.16
CA LYS A 167 14.22 8.43 7.05
C LYS A 167 15.09 9.56 6.47
N LEU A 168 15.07 9.75 5.16
CA LEU A 168 15.84 10.76 4.44
C LEU A 168 14.98 11.95 4.01
N VAL A 169 13.71 11.70 3.69
CA VAL A 169 12.70 12.72 3.34
C VAL A 169 11.51 12.58 4.29
N PRO A 170 11.65 12.99 5.57
CA PRO A 170 10.57 12.83 6.54
C PRO A 170 9.40 13.74 6.18
N ASN A 171 8.19 13.29 6.53
CA ASN A 171 6.94 14.06 6.39
C ASN A 171 6.53 14.44 4.95
N ASP A 172 7.12 13.81 3.93
CA ASP A 172 6.66 13.97 2.54
C ASP A 172 5.28 13.33 2.36
N SER A 173 4.28 14.14 2.03
CA SER A 173 2.89 13.72 1.97
C SER A 173 2.62 12.74 0.82
N ASN A 174 3.28 12.91 -0.33
CA ASN A 174 3.20 12.00 -1.46
C ASN A 174 3.73 10.61 -1.10
N MET A 175 4.86 10.52 -0.39
CA MET A 175 5.42 9.25 0.04
C MET A 175 4.51 8.56 1.07
N ILE A 176 4.01 9.29 2.06
CA ILE A 176 3.06 8.76 3.06
C ILE A 176 1.77 8.28 2.38
N MET A 177 1.28 9.00 1.37
CA MET A 177 0.14 8.57 0.56
C MET A 177 0.43 7.26 -0.18
N ASN A 178 1.63 7.11 -0.74
CA ASN A 178 2.03 5.87 -1.42
C ASN A 178 2.21 4.69 -0.46
N GLU A 179 2.64 4.94 0.79
CA GLU A 179 2.65 3.93 1.86
C GLU A 179 1.21 3.45 2.17
N ALA A 180 0.25 4.39 2.27
CA ALA A 180 -1.16 4.06 2.46
C ALA A 180 -1.72 3.25 1.28
N ASN A 181 -1.43 3.68 0.06
CA ASN A 181 -1.88 3.05 -1.18
C ASN A 181 -1.33 1.62 -1.34
N ASN A 182 -0.09 1.36 -0.92
CA ASN A 182 0.44 -0.02 -0.93
C ASN A 182 -0.34 -0.95 0.00
N PHE A 183 -0.72 -0.50 1.20
CA PHE A 183 -1.59 -1.30 2.08
C PHE A 183 -2.99 -1.47 1.50
N PHE A 184 -3.57 -0.37 1.02
CA PHE A 184 -4.95 -0.35 0.57
C PHE A 184 -5.11 -1.04 -0.79
N LEU A 185 -4.48 -0.48 -1.83
CA LEU A 185 -4.64 -0.91 -3.22
C LEU A 185 -3.92 -2.23 -3.49
N LYS A 186 -2.67 -2.37 -3.05
CA LYS A 186 -1.86 -3.56 -3.38
C LYS A 186 -2.11 -4.74 -2.44
N LEU A 187 -2.02 -4.55 -1.12
CA LEU A 187 -2.26 -5.64 -0.18
C LEU A 187 -3.76 -5.95 0.02
N GLY A 188 -4.59 -4.90 0.11
CA GLY A 188 -5.99 -5.03 0.52
C GLY A 188 -7.00 -5.29 -0.60
N THR A 189 -6.77 -4.76 -1.81
CA THR A 189 -7.78 -4.80 -2.89
C THR A 189 -7.30 -5.36 -4.22
N SER A 190 -6.05 -5.79 -4.35
CA SER A 190 -5.55 -6.42 -5.58
C SER A 190 -6.25 -7.76 -5.86
N PHE A 191 -6.00 -8.32 -7.05
CA PHE A 191 -6.48 -9.65 -7.41
C PHE A 191 -6.03 -10.72 -6.40
N GLU A 192 -4.80 -10.63 -5.90
CA GLU A 192 -4.25 -11.55 -4.90
C GLU A 192 -4.68 -11.25 -3.45
N ARG A 193 -5.58 -10.29 -3.21
CA ARG A 193 -6.02 -9.81 -1.88
C ARG A 193 -6.33 -10.94 -0.89
N LYS A 194 -7.01 -12.01 -1.33
CA LYS A 194 -7.36 -13.15 -0.46
C LYS A 194 -6.13 -13.80 0.15
N TYR A 195 -5.09 -13.99 -0.67
CA TYR A 195 -3.81 -14.52 -0.19
C TYR A 195 -3.07 -13.47 0.63
N TYR A 196 -2.93 -12.23 0.15
CA TYR A 196 -2.17 -11.18 0.84
C TYR A 196 -2.73 -10.83 2.22
N CYS A 197 -4.04 -10.59 2.36
CA CYS A 197 -4.67 -10.29 3.64
C CYS A 197 -4.51 -11.45 4.63
N ALA A 198 -4.74 -12.70 4.18
CA ALA A 198 -4.60 -13.88 5.02
C ALA A 198 -3.13 -14.08 5.46
N ARG A 199 -2.18 -13.91 4.53
CA ARG A 199 -0.75 -14.03 4.79
C ARG A 199 -0.24 -12.94 5.72
N TRP A 200 -0.67 -11.69 5.53
CA TRP A 200 -0.34 -10.56 6.40
C TRP A 200 -0.81 -10.78 7.83
N ARG A 201 -2.09 -11.17 8.02
CA ARG A 201 -2.62 -11.53 9.35
C ARG A 201 -1.83 -12.68 9.98
N TYR A 202 -1.52 -13.69 9.18
CA TYR A 202 -0.73 -14.83 9.63
C TYR A 202 0.66 -14.40 10.11
N ASP A 203 1.39 -13.63 9.31
CA ASP A 203 2.75 -13.20 9.64
C ASP A 203 2.76 -12.32 10.92
N ILE A 204 1.80 -11.40 11.09
CA ILE A 204 1.62 -10.62 12.33
C ILE A 204 1.38 -11.52 13.55
N ALA A 205 0.50 -12.51 13.42
CA ALA A 205 0.20 -13.44 14.52
C ALA A 205 1.39 -14.35 14.90
N HIS A 206 2.38 -14.46 14.01
CA HIS A 206 3.53 -15.35 14.12
C HIS A 206 4.89 -14.63 14.15
N LEU A 207 4.91 -13.32 14.44
CA LEU A 207 6.15 -12.54 14.57
C LEU A 207 7.13 -13.12 15.60
N TYR A 208 6.66 -13.87 16.58
CA TYR A 208 7.52 -14.59 17.54
C TYR A 208 8.47 -15.61 16.88
N ARG A 209 8.22 -15.99 15.63
CA ARG A 209 9.10 -16.87 14.84
C ARG A 209 10.26 -16.11 14.18
N TYR A 210 10.18 -14.79 14.12
CA TYR A 210 11.25 -13.98 13.57
C TYR A 210 12.41 -13.93 14.57
N VAL A 211 13.59 -14.38 14.12
CA VAL A 211 14.83 -14.29 14.90
C VAL A 211 15.81 -13.40 14.14
N PRO A 212 16.05 -12.16 14.61
CA PRO A 212 16.98 -11.23 13.97
C PRO A 212 18.36 -11.87 13.73
N GLY A 213 18.91 -11.68 12.54
CA GLY A 213 20.25 -12.17 12.17
C GLY A 213 20.37 -13.68 11.90
N LYS A 214 19.35 -14.49 12.21
CA LYS A 214 19.31 -15.94 11.89
C LYS A 214 18.41 -16.28 10.72
N VAL A 215 17.49 -15.38 10.39
CA VAL A 215 16.61 -15.50 9.23
C VAL A 215 17.26 -14.74 8.08
N GLN A 216 17.49 -15.38 6.94
CA GLN A 216 17.92 -14.68 5.73
C GLN A 216 16.81 -13.69 5.34
N PRO A 217 17.06 -12.36 5.40
CA PRO A 217 16.01 -11.35 5.19
C PRO A 217 15.34 -11.49 3.81
N THR A 218 16.10 -11.89 2.80
CA THR A 218 15.62 -12.08 1.43
C THR A 218 14.63 -13.25 1.27
N LEU A 219 14.61 -14.22 2.20
CA LEU A 219 13.79 -15.43 2.10
C LEU A 219 12.59 -15.45 3.06
N SER A 220 12.48 -14.51 4.00
CA SER A 220 11.40 -14.50 4.99
C SER A 220 10.65 -13.19 5.02
N THR A 221 9.35 -13.26 4.76
CA THR A 221 8.41 -12.13 4.86
C THR A 221 8.26 -11.59 6.29
N LEU A 222 8.66 -12.35 7.31
CA LEU A 222 8.56 -11.93 8.71
C LEU A 222 9.51 -10.78 9.04
N ALA A 223 10.64 -10.66 8.35
CA ALA A 223 11.58 -9.56 8.56
C ALA A 223 10.95 -8.23 8.12
N GLU A 224 10.35 -8.19 6.92
CA GLU A 224 9.67 -7.01 6.40
C GLU A 224 8.42 -6.69 7.21
N VAL A 225 7.58 -7.70 7.53
CA VAL A 225 6.39 -7.48 8.37
C VAL A 225 6.79 -6.94 9.74
N HIS A 226 7.84 -7.48 10.38
CA HIS A 226 8.34 -6.94 11.64
C HIS A 226 8.80 -5.48 11.47
N TYR A 227 9.58 -5.18 10.43
CA TYR A 227 10.06 -3.83 10.16
C TYR A 227 8.89 -2.84 9.98
N ILE A 228 7.87 -3.22 9.20
CA ILE A 228 6.70 -2.39 8.92
C ILE A 228 5.83 -2.21 10.17
N VAL A 229 5.49 -3.30 10.86
CA VAL A 229 4.61 -3.26 12.05
C VAL A 229 5.21 -2.44 13.18
N MET A 230 6.54 -2.41 13.28
CA MET A 230 7.26 -1.68 14.31
C MET A 230 7.56 -0.22 13.96
N GLN A 231 7.04 0.31 12.85
CA GLN A 231 7.10 1.75 12.62
C GLN A 231 6.27 2.50 13.69
N PRO A 232 6.77 3.62 14.23
CA PRO A 232 6.21 4.29 15.40
C PRO A 232 4.76 4.78 15.22
N GLU A 233 4.38 5.19 14.02
CA GLU A 233 3.04 5.62 13.61
C GLU A 233 1.92 4.61 13.89
N PHE A 234 2.24 3.32 13.88
CA PHE A 234 1.25 2.26 14.05
C PHE A 234 0.99 1.95 15.52
N HIS A 235 1.80 2.49 16.44
CA HIS A 235 1.63 2.27 17.88
C HIS A 235 1.45 0.79 18.27
N CYS A 236 2.06 -0.11 17.50
CA CYS A 236 1.99 -1.55 17.71
C CYS A 236 2.96 -1.96 18.82
N VAL A 237 2.46 -2.77 19.75
CA VAL A 237 3.27 -3.42 20.78
C VAL A 237 3.15 -4.92 20.63
N LEU A 238 4.28 -5.62 20.49
CA LEU A 238 4.29 -7.08 20.36
C LEU A 238 3.73 -7.73 21.64
N LEU A 239 2.81 -8.69 21.46
CA LEU A 239 2.20 -9.42 22.58
C LEU A 239 3.05 -10.64 22.98
N PRO A 240 3.19 -10.95 24.28
CA PRO A 240 3.80 -12.20 24.72
C PRO A 240 2.92 -13.41 24.40
N ALA A 241 3.44 -14.62 24.59
CA ALA A 241 2.63 -15.83 24.61
C ALA A 241 1.48 -15.75 25.64
N ARG A 242 0.42 -16.56 25.47
CA ARG A 242 -0.78 -16.49 26.34
C ARG A 242 -0.46 -16.81 27.81
N ASP A 243 0.46 -17.73 28.02
CA ASP A 243 0.99 -18.11 29.33
C ASP A 243 1.96 -17.08 29.93
N ARG A 244 2.30 -16.03 29.17
CA ARG A 244 3.31 -15.01 29.50
C ARG A 244 4.73 -15.54 29.70
N LYS A 245 4.98 -16.81 29.39
CA LYS A 245 6.29 -17.46 29.54
C LYS A 245 7.03 -17.60 28.20
N GLY A 246 6.32 -17.54 27.08
CA GLY A 246 6.90 -17.59 25.74
C GLY A 246 7.37 -16.24 25.17
N PRO A 247 8.01 -16.25 23.98
CA PRO A 247 8.55 -15.05 23.33
C PRO A 247 7.50 -13.99 23.00
N LEU A 248 7.95 -12.76 22.73
CA LEU A 248 7.11 -11.69 22.17
C LEU A 248 6.81 -11.95 20.70
N GLY A 249 5.66 -11.47 20.21
CA GLY A 249 5.27 -11.53 18.80
C GLY A 249 4.15 -12.53 18.51
N HIS A 250 3.35 -12.92 19.51
CA HIS A 250 2.11 -13.66 19.29
C HIS A 250 0.94 -12.70 18.96
N GLY A 251 1.11 -11.93 17.88
CA GLY A 251 0.26 -10.81 17.51
C GLY A 251 0.68 -9.49 18.15
N VAL A 252 -0.18 -8.49 18.01
CA VAL A 252 0.10 -7.10 18.41
C VAL A 252 -1.01 -6.51 19.27
N LYS A 253 -0.65 -5.50 20.06
CA LYS A 253 -1.56 -4.63 20.79
C LYS A 253 -1.50 -3.25 20.18
N VAL A 254 -2.65 -2.63 19.95
CA VAL A 254 -2.78 -1.24 19.53
C VAL A 254 -3.74 -0.55 20.50
N GLY A 255 -3.28 0.50 21.17
CA GLY A 255 -4.03 1.12 22.27
C GLY A 255 -4.39 0.09 23.35
N HIS A 256 -5.68 -0.10 23.60
CA HIS A 256 -6.19 -1.09 24.58
C HIS A 256 -6.65 -2.41 23.93
N VAL A 257 -6.50 -2.56 22.62
CA VAL A 257 -7.05 -3.69 21.87
C VAL A 257 -5.95 -4.68 21.51
N HIS A 258 -6.20 -5.95 21.78
CA HIS A 258 -5.30 -7.04 21.41
C HIS A 258 -5.74 -7.65 20.07
N TYR A 259 -4.78 -7.81 19.16
CA TYR A 259 -4.89 -8.45 17.85
C TYR A 259 -3.98 -9.68 17.82
N ARG A 260 -4.31 -10.66 18.65
CA ARG A 260 -3.48 -11.87 18.83
C ARG A 260 -3.41 -12.74 17.56
N TYR A 261 -4.38 -12.61 16.68
CA TYR A 261 -4.53 -13.47 15.51
C TYR A 261 -4.34 -12.75 14.17
N GLY A 262 -3.69 -11.59 14.23
CA GLY A 262 -3.43 -10.75 13.07
C GLY A 262 -4.28 -9.49 13.07
N LEU A 263 -3.83 -8.54 12.25
CA LEU A 263 -4.44 -7.23 12.06
C LEU A 263 -4.57 -6.98 10.55
N SER A 264 -5.70 -6.45 10.11
CA SER A 264 -5.96 -6.20 8.69
C SER A 264 -4.96 -5.20 8.10
N PRO A 265 -4.53 -5.33 6.82
CA PRO A 265 -3.75 -4.29 6.15
C PRO A 265 -4.47 -2.93 6.13
N PHE A 266 -5.81 -2.93 6.16
CA PHE A 266 -6.61 -1.71 6.17
C PHE A 266 -6.46 -0.86 7.44
N TYR A 267 -6.01 -1.44 8.56
CA TYR A 267 -5.60 -0.65 9.74
C TYR A 267 -4.41 0.25 9.40
N PHE A 268 -3.39 -0.33 8.75
CA PHE A 268 -2.16 0.37 8.39
C PHE A 268 -2.46 1.43 7.32
N ALA A 269 -3.28 1.09 6.31
CA ALA A 269 -3.79 2.07 5.35
C ALA A 269 -4.51 3.25 6.03
N TRP A 270 -5.42 2.96 6.96
CA TRP A 270 -6.17 4.00 7.67
C TRP A 270 -5.25 4.95 8.47
N VAL A 271 -4.25 4.40 9.18
CA VAL A 271 -3.25 5.21 9.89
C VAL A 271 -2.49 6.11 8.92
N GLU A 272 -2.01 5.56 7.81
CA GLU A 272 -1.21 6.30 6.84
C GLU A 272 -2.01 7.37 6.09
N TYR A 273 -3.23 7.08 5.64
CA TYR A 273 -4.10 8.10 5.04
C TYR A 273 -4.37 9.26 6.01
N ARG A 274 -4.62 8.96 7.29
CA ARG A 274 -4.78 9.99 8.32
C ARG A 274 -3.49 10.75 8.58
N ARG A 275 -2.33 10.12 8.43
CA ARG A 275 -1.03 10.77 8.56
C ARG A 275 -0.75 11.70 7.39
N ALA A 276 -1.06 11.28 6.16
CA ALA A 276 -0.93 12.11 4.96
C ALA A 276 -1.79 13.37 5.07
N LEU A 277 -3.06 13.25 5.49
CA LEU A 277 -3.98 14.38 5.67
C LEU A 277 -3.60 15.34 6.82
N ARG A 278 -2.66 14.97 7.68
CA ARG A 278 -2.14 15.84 8.76
C ARG A 278 -0.87 16.58 8.37
N GLN A 279 -0.30 16.28 7.20
CA GLN A 279 0.87 17.02 6.74
C GLN A 279 0.49 18.45 6.37
N PRO A 280 1.42 19.43 6.52
CA PRO A 280 1.16 20.81 6.14
C PRO A 280 0.82 20.97 4.65
N GLU A 281 1.45 20.16 3.81
CA GLU A 281 1.21 20.09 2.38
C GLU A 281 0.48 18.78 2.06
N LEU A 282 -0.68 18.87 1.40
CA LEU A 282 -1.40 17.69 0.97
C LEU A 282 -0.67 16.99 -0.19
N PRO A 283 -0.88 15.68 -0.37
CA PRO A 283 -0.36 14.97 -1.54
C PRO A 283 -0.80 15.65 -2.83
N THR A 284 0.12 15.77 -3.78
CA THR A 284 -0.05 16.55 -5.01
C THR A 284 -0.61 15.72 -6.17
N ASP A 285 -0.63 14.40 -6.03
CA ASP A 285 -1.02 13.44 -7.06
C ASP A 285 -2.54 13.18 -7.13
N SER A 286 -3.32 13.73 -6.20
CA SER A 286 -4.78 13.51 -6.10
C SER A 286 -5.51 14.78 -5.66
N GLY A 287 -6.75 14.96 -6.12
CA GLY A 287 -7.62 16.04 -5.66
C GLY A 287 -8.10 15.82 -4.22
N GLU A 288 -8.41 16.90 -3.50
CA GLU A 288 -8.79 16.84 -2.08
C GLU A 288 -9.96 15.89 -1.79
N ALA A 289 -11.04 15.93 -2.58
CA ALA A 289 -12.18 15.04 -2.40
C ALA A 289 -11.73 13.56 -2.41
N VAL A 290 -10.84 13.18 -3.32
CA VAL A 290 -10.28 11.82 -3.37
C VAL A 290 -9.48 11.53 -2.10
N LEU A 291 -8.60 12.45 -1.70
CA LEU A 291 -7.76 12.31 -0.50
C LEU A 291 -8.57 12.07 0.78
N TYR A 292 -9.63 12.84 0.99
CA TYR A 292 -10.48 12.75 2.17
C TYR A 292 -11.43 11.53 2.16
N SER A 293 -11.63 10.90 1.00
CA SER A 293 -12.44 9.67 0.89
C SER A 293 -11.71 8.42 1.41
N TRP A 294 -10.37 8.41 1.42
CA TRP A 294 -9.58 7.22 1.71
C TRP A 294 -9.65 6.72 3.16
N PRO A 295 -9.64 7.58 4.21
CA PRO A 295 -9.80 7.10 5.58
C PRO A 295 -11.12 6.35 5.87
N PRO A 296 -12.32 6.88 5.54
CA PRO A 296 -13.56 6.12 5.77
C PRO A 296 -13.62 4.84 4.91
N MET A 297 -13.02 4.88 3.72
CA MET A 297 -12.88 3.74 2.83
C MET A 297 -12.01 2.61 3.43
N ALA A 298 -10.87 2.95 4.04
CA ALA A 298 -10.02 1.97 4.72
C ALA A 298 -10.77 1.30 5.88
N LEU A 299 -11.51 2.05 6.68
CA LEU A 299 -12.33 1.48 7.76
C LEU A 299 -13.46 0.58 7.24
N ARG A 300 -14.09 0.96 6.12
CA ARG A 300 -15.10 0.13 5.44
C ARG A 300 -14.51 -1.20 5.02
N LEU A 301 -13.39 -1.19 4.29
CA LEU A 301 -12.80 -2.42 3.78
C LEU A 301 -12.14 -3.26 4.87
N TRP A 302 -11.73 -2.66 5.98
CA TRP A 302 -11.38 -3.40 7.18
C TRP A 302 -12.58 -4.22 7.70
N CYS A 303 -13.78 -3.64 7.74
CA CYS A 303 -14.98 -4.40 8.13
C CYS A 303 -15.22 -5.58 7.18
N ARG A 304 -15.12 -5.35 5.87
CA ARG A 304 -15.26 -6.41 4.85
C ARG A 304 -14.26 -7.55 5.06
N ASP A 305 -12.98 -7.20 5.27
CA ASP A 305 -11.89 -8.18 5.46
C ASP A 305 -12.10 -9.01 6.74
N ASP A 306 -12.51 -8.38 7.86
CA ASP A 306 -12.81 -9.09 9.10
C ASP A 306 -14.05 -10.00 8.98
N LEU A 307 -15.11 -9.56 8.30
CA LEU A 307 -16.29 -10.40 8.02
C LEU A 307 -15.92 -11.61 7.16
N TYR A 308 -15.25 -11.39 6.03
CA TYR A 308 -14.81 -12.47 5.14
C TYR A 308 -13.94 -13.51 5.87
N TYR A 309 -12.96 -13.04 6.64
CA TYR A 309 -12.07 -13.91 7.39
C TYR A 309 -12.81 -14.68 8.49
N ALA A 310 -13.74 -14.03 9.20
CA ALA A 310 -14.57 -14.65 10.24
C ALA A 310 -15.51 -15.74 9.67
N GLN A 311 -16.15 -15.48 8.54
CA GLN A 311 -17.03 -16.43 7.83
C GLN A 311 -16.25 -17.69 7.43
N ARG A 312 -15.10 -17.51 6.78
CA ARG A 312 -14.23 -18.62 6.35
C ARG A 312 -13.77 -19.46 7.54
N LEU A 313 -13.32 -18.83 8.62
CA LEU A 313 -12.91 -19.55 9.83
C LEU A 313 -14.07 -20.29 10.50
N THR A 314 -15.25 -19.68 10.56
CA THR A 314 -16.46 -20.31 11.12
C THR A 314 -16.79 -21.58 10.35
N TRP A 315 -16.85 -21.50 9.01
CA TRP A 315 -17.07 -22.66 8.15
C TRP A 315 -16.03 -23.77 8.40
N HIS A 316 -14.74 -23.42 8.42
CA HIS A 316 -13.66 -24.39 8.64
C HIS A 316 -13.70 -25.10 10.00
N ILE A 317 -14.20 -24.44 11.05
CA ILE A 317 -14.21 -24.99 12.40
C ILE A 317 -15.42 -25.91 12.62
N PHE A 318 -16.59 -25.51 12.11
CA PHE A 318 -17.84 -26.23 12.38
C PHE A 318 -18.18 -27.30 11.33
N SER A 319 -17.66 -27.18 10.11
CA SER A 319 -17.85 -28.21 9.05
C SER A 319 -16.97 -29.45 9.24
N ALA A 320 -15.98 -29.40 10.13
CA ALA A 320 -15.17 -30.56 10.47
C ALA A 320 -15.97 -31.55 11.35
N ALA A 321 -15.61 -32.84 11.27
CA ALA A 321 -16.10 -33.90 12.15
C ALA A 321 -15.99 -33.47 13.63
N PRO A 322 -16.85 -33.97 14.53
CA PRO A 322 -16.89 -33.55 15.93
C PRO A 322 -15.48 -33.61 16.55
N GLY A 323 -14.84 -32.47 16.68
CA GLY A 323 -13.58 -32.35 17.41
C GLY A 323 -13.89 -32.19 18.88
N HIS A 324 -13.12 -32.84 19.75
CA HIS A 324 -13.11 -32.51 21.17
C HIS A 324 -12.85 -31.01 21.36
N LEU A 325 -13.43 -30.43 22.43
CA LEU A 325 -13.15 -29.06 22.87
C LEU A 325 -11.67 -28.94 23.25
N THR A 326 -10.84 -28.63 22.25
CA THR A 326 -9.40 -28.44 22.44
C THR A 326 -9.08 -26.98 22.70
N PRO A 327 -7.94 -26.66 23.35
CA PRO A 327 -7.42 -25.28 23.42
C PRO A 327 -7.32 -24.60 22.04
N ARG A 328 -7.12 -25.40 20.98
CA ARG A 328 -7.12 -24.95 19.58
C ARG A 328 -8.49 -24.45 19.12
N PHE A 329 -9.58 -25.10 19.52
CA PHE A 329 -10.95 -24.63 19.24
C PHE A 329 -11.22 -23.28 19.90
N ALA A 330 -10.98 -23.17 21.22
CA ALA A 330 -11.18 -21.93 21.96
C ALA A 330 -10.33 -20.77 21.40
N ALA A 331 -9.10 -21.06 20.98
CA ALA A 331 -8.25 -20.07 20.32
C ALA A 331 -8.87 -19.57 19.00
N ARG A 332 -9.36 -20.47 18.15
CA ARG A 332 -9.98 -20.10 16.88
C ARG A 332 -11.30 -19.34 17.06
N VAL A 333 -12.14 -19.72 18.03
CA VAL A 333 -13.36 -18.96 18.37
C VAL A 333 -13.00 -17.54 18.84
N ALA A 334 -11.97 -17.39 19.67
CA ALA A 334 -11.49 -16.08 20.08
C ALA A 334 -11.02 -15.22 18.89
N ASN A 335 -10.40 -15.83 17.87
CA ASN A 335 -10.01 -15.15 16.63
C ASN A 335 -11.23 -14.59 15.88
N ILE A 336 -12.27 -15.41 15.70
CA ILE A 336 -13.51 -14.98 15.03
C ILE A 336 -14.18 -13.85 15.83
N ARG A 337 -14.25 -13.97 17.17
CA ARG A 337 -14.80 -12.93 18.03
C ARG A 337 -14.03 -11.60 17.95
N ASP A 338 -12.70 -11.66 17.82
CA ASP A 338 -11.90 -10.45 17.59
C ASP A 338 -12.27 -9.76 16.27
N CYS A 339 -12.56 -10.52 15.22
CA CYS A 339 -13.01 -9.97 13.93
C CYS A 339 -14.38 -9.26 14.07
N TYR A 340 -15.38 -9.90 14.68
CA TYR A 340 -16.68 -9.26 14.91
C TYR A 340 -16.61 -8.04 15.84
N ARG A 341 -15.74 -8.09 16.86
CA ARG A 341 -15.43 -6.93 17.71
C ARG A 341 -14.89 -5.77 16.86
N ASN A 342 -13.97 -6.04 15.93
CA ASN A 342 -13.42 -5.02 15.06
C ASN A 342 -14.49 -4.39 14.16
N VAL A 343 -15.35 -5.18 13.52
CA VAL A 343 -16.47 -4.68 12.72
C VAL A 343 -17.36 -3.74 13.55
N ARG A 344 -17.69 -4.15 14.79
CA ARG A 344 -18.50 -3.34 15.72
C ARG A 344 -17.84 -2.01 16.09
N MET A 345 -16.52 -1.95 16.15
CA MET A 345 -15.77 -0.71 16.43
C MET A 345 -15.58 0.15 15.18
N ASN A 346 -15.30 -0.46 14.03
CA ASN A 346 -14.88 0.21 12.81
C ASN A 346 -16.06 0.74 11.98
N ALA A 347 -17.17 0.00 11.89
CA ALA A 347 -18.30 0.41 11.07
C ALA A 347 -18.93 1.75 11.54
N PRO A 348 -19.20 1.98 12.84
CA PRO A 348 -19.69 3.30 13.30
C PRO A 348 -18.69 4.43 13.04
N ARG A 349 -17.40 4.14 13.09
CA ARG A 349 -16.34 5.12 12.80
C ARG A 349 -16.32 5.49 11.31
N SER A 350 -16.37 4.49 10.43
CA SER A 350 -16.44 4.70 8.98
C SER A 350 -17.69 5.50 8.60
N ILE A 351 -18.87 5.14 9.14
CA ILE A 351 -20.13 5.90 8.96
C ILE A 351 -19.97 7.38 9.36
N ARG A 352 -19.34 7.64 10.51
CA ARG A 352 -19.09 9.01 10.98
C ARG A 352 -18.15 9.76 10.05
N GLU A 353 -17.06 9.12 9.62
CA GLU A 353 -16.07 9.74 8.73
C GLU A 353 -16.68 10.01 7.33
N PHE A 354 -17.51 9.11 6.78
CA PHE A 354 -18.27 9.39 5.56
C PHE A 354 -19.25 10.55 5.71
N ARG A 355 -19.96 10.65 6.84
CA ARG A 355 -20.83 11.80 7.10
C ARG A 355 -20.05 13.10 7.11
N ILE A 356 -18.90 13.14 7.78
CA ILE A 356 -18.02 14.33 7.79
C ILE A 356 -17.55 14.64 6.36
N TYR A 357 -17.14 13.62 5.60
CA TYR A 357 -16.76 13.76 4.20
C TYR A 357 -17.87 14.40 3.34
N PHE A 358 -19.12 13.95 3.45
CA PHE A 358 -20.24 14.53 2.69
C PHE A 358 -20.56 15.98 3.07
N HIS A 359 -20.29 16.39 4.31
CA HIS A 359 -20.41 17.80 4.69
C HIS A 359 -19.30 18.66 4.06
N MET A 360 -18.09 18.11 3.93
CA MET A 360 -16.95 18.81 3.30
C MET A 360 -17.07 18.84 1.77
N PHE A 361 -17.59 17.77 1.16
CA PHE A 361 -17.69 17.62 -0.29
C PHE A 361 -19.13 17.22 -0.73
N PRO A 362 -20.13 18.13 -0.62
CA PRO A 362 -21.52 17.79 -0.92
C PRO A 362 -21.74 17.28 -2.35
N SER A 363 -21.00 17.81 -3.32
CA SER A 363 -21.05 17.38 -4.74
C SER A 363 -20.61 15.92 -4.94
N SER A 364 -19.80 15.37 -4.02
CA SER A 364 -19.30 13.98 -4.07
C SER A 364 -20.21 13.00 -3.34
N THR A 365 -21.37 13.44 -2.84
CA THR A 365 -22.30 12.59 -2.09
C THR A 365 -22.80 11.42 -2.92
N ILE A 366 -23.19 11.69 -4.18
CA ILE A 366 -23.69 10.66 -5.09
C ILE A 366 -22.63 9.58 -5.36
N LEU A 367 -21.36 9.97 -5.43
CA LEU A 367 -20.23 9.08 -5.77
C LEU A 367 -19.86 8.08 -4.66
N HIS A 368 -20.16 8.38 -3.39
CA HIS A 368 -19.75 7.53 -2.27
C HIS A 368 -20.88 7.14 -1.32
N MET A 369 -22.14 7.48 -1.63
CA MET A 369 -23.29 7.11 -0.82
C MET A 369 -23.43 5.59 -0.70
N ASP A 370 -23.16 4.88 -1.78
CA ASP A 370 -23.13 3.41 -1.82
C ASP A 370 -22.19 2.84 -0.74
N HIS A 371 -21.01 3.42 -0.56
CA HIS A 371 -20.04 2.98 0.44
C HIS A 371 -20.55 3.19 1.87
N LEU A 372 -21.26 4.29 2.14
CA LEU A 372 -21.87 4.52 3.45
C LEU A 372 -22.90 3.43 3.75
N VAL A 373 -23.77 3.11 2.79
CA VAL A 373 -24.82 2.11 2.95
C VAL A 373 -24.24 0.70 3.04
N GLU A 374 -23.17 0.41 2.31
CA GLU A 374 -22.44 -0.86 2.40
C GLU A 374 -21.89 -1.09 3.82
N VAL A 375 -21.32 -0.06 4.45
CA VAL A 375 -20.83 -0.16 5.85
C VAL A 375 -21.96 -0.39 6.84
N GLN A 376 -23.12 0.25 6.63
CA GLN A 376 -24.30 0.00 7.47
C GLN A 376 -24.76 -1.45 7.35
N TYR A 377 -24.72 -2.01 6.15
CA TYR A 377 -24.93 -3.43 5.93
C TYR A 377 -23.89 -4.29 6.68
N TYR A 378 -22.59 -4.01 6.55
CA TYR A 378 -21.54 -4.74 7.28
C TYR A 378 -21.74 -4.72 8.80
N GLN A 379 -22.19 -3.58 9.34
CA GLN A 379 -22.52 -3.46 10.76
C GLN A 379 -23.64 -4.43 11.17
N LYS A 380 -24.70 -4.55 10.36
CA LYS A 380 -25.82 -5.45 10.60
C LYS A 380 -25.41 -6.92 10.44
N LEU A 381 -24.65 -7.23 9.39
CA LEU A 381 -24.14 -8.57 9.14
C LEU A 381 -23.25 -9.05 10.29
N GLY A 382 -22.30 -8.23 10.75
CA GLY A 382 -21.41 -8.59 11.84
C GLY A 382 -22.14 -8.90 13.16
N LEU A 383 -23.29 -8.27 13.41
CA LEU A 383 -24.15 -8.61 14.55
C LEU A 383 -24.84 -9.95 14.36
N ALA A 384 -25.43 -10.18 13.18
CA ALA A 384 -26.12 -11.43 12.85
C ALA A 384 -25.19 -12.64 12.93
N GLU A 385 -24.01 -12.53 12.33
CA GLU A 385 -23.04 -13.62 12.32
C GLU A 385 -22.38 -13.87 13.67
N ASN A 386 -22.13 -12.82 14.47
CA ASN A 386 -21.66 -13.02 15.83
C ASN A 386 -22.70 -13.73 16.71
N MET A 387 -24.00 -13.48 16.48
CA MET A 387 -25.07 -14.23 17.13
C MET A 387 -25.09 -15.69 16.68
N LEU A 388 -24.97 -15.94 15.38
CA LEU A 388 -24.86 -17.29 14.83
C LEU A 388 -23.63 -18.04 15.38
N LEU A 389 -22.49 -17.38 15.51
CA LEU A 389 -21.29 -17.94 16.13
C LEU A 389 -21.56 -18.35 17.58
N ASN A 390 -22.26 -17.50 18.36
CA ASN A 390 -22.62 -17.85 19.73
C ASN A 390 -23.48 -19.11 19.78
N ALA A 391 -24.52 -19.19 18.94
CA ALA A 391 -25.37 -20.37 18.82
C ALA A 391 -24.57 -21.64 18.51
N LEU A 392 -23.68 -21.57 17.50
CA LEU A 392 -22.82 -22.68 17.10
C LEU A 392 -21.84 -23.10 18.22
N VAL A 393 -21.28 -22.13 18.95
CA VAL A 393 -20.38 -22.41 20.08
C VAL A 393 -21.15 -23.06 21.23
N GLN A 394 -22.35 -22.58 21.57
CA GLN A 394 -23.21 -23.19 22.60
C GLN A 394 -23.57 -24.63 22.24
N TRP A 395 -24.01 -24.84 21.01
CA TRP A 395 -24.30 -26.18 20.49
C TRP A 395 -23.08 -27.11 20.56
N GLN A 396 -21.89 -26.62 20.18
CA GLN A 396 -20.65 -27.40 20.28
C GLN A 396 -20.26 -27.69 21.75
N LEU A 397 -20.46 -26.73 22.66
CA LEU A 397 -20.21 -26.91 24.10
C LEU A 397 -21.17 -27.93 24.72
N ALA A 398 -22.40 -28.02 24.23
CA ALA A 398 -23.38 -29.04 24.59
C ALA A 398 -23.07 -30.43 23.97
N GLY A 399 -21.88 -30.62 23.39
CA GLY A 399 -21.51 -31.88 22.74
C GLY A 399 -22.30 -32.16 21.46
N ARG A 400 -22.72 -31.10 20.75
CA ARG A 400 -23.61 -31.15 19.58
C ARG A 400 -24.99 -31.76 19.85
N ARG A 401 -25.41 -31.82 21.11
CA ARG A 401 -26.80 -32.12 21.48
C ARG A 401 -27.62 -30.84 21.34
N PHE A 402 -28.84 -30.97 20.83
CA PHE A 402 -29.72 -29.83 20.56
C PHE A 402 -31.15 -30.17 20.97
N HIS A 403 -31.74 -29.29 21.78
CA HIS A 403 -33.14 -29.36 22.19
C HIS A 403 -33.82 -28.01 21.96
N LEU A 404 -35.05 -28.04 21.47
CA LEU A 404 -35.84 -26.82 21.32
C LEU A 404 -36.00 -26.15 22.70
N GLY A 405 -35.75 -24.83 22.77
CA GLY A 405 -35.76 -24.06 24.02
C GLY A 405 -34.46 -24.13 24.84
N ASP A 406 -33.40 -24.80 24.38
CA ASP A 406 -32.09 -24.69 25.00
C ASP A 406 -31.38 -23.36 24.65
N ALA A 407 -30.23 -23.10 25.29
CA ALA A 407 -29.47 -21.87 25.04
C ALA A 407 -29.01 -21.72 23.58
N ALA A 408 -28.69 -22.83 22.89
CA ALA A 408 -28.29 -22.78 21.50
C ALA A 408 -29.49 -22.46 20.60
N ASP A 409 -30.66 -23.07 20.85
CA ASP A 409 -31.91 -22.78 20.14
C ASP A 409 -32.32 -21.31 20.29
N HIS A 410 -32.23 -20.75 21.50
CA HIS A 410 -32.49 -19.33 21.75
C HIS A 410 -31.56 -18.43 20.92
N ASP A 411 -30.26 -18.72 20.88
CA ASP A 411 -29.30 -17.94 20.08
C ASP A 411 -29.53 -18.10 18.57
N PHE A 412 -29.87 -19.32 18.09
CA PHE A 412 -30.24 -19.54 16.69
C PHE A 412 -31.53 -18.78 16.32
N ALA A 413 -32.54 -18.80 17.19
CA ALA A 413 -33.77 -18.04 17.00
C ALA A 413 -33.51 -16.53 16.96
N ALA A 414 -32.62 -16.03 17.81
CA ALA A 414 -32.22 -14.62 17.85
C ALA A 414 -31.40 -14.19 16.63
N ALA A 415 -30.68 -15.11 15.97
CA ALA A 415 -29.91 -14.80 14.77
C ALA A 415 -30.79 -14.50 13.55
N ILE A 416 -31.96 -15.16 13.42
CA ILE A 416 -32.89 -15.00 12.29
C ILE A 416 -33.28 -13.53 12.03
N PRO A 417 -33.88 -12.79 12.97
CA PRO A 417 -34.29 -11.40 12.74
C PRO A 417 -33.10 -10.45 12.52
N LEU A 418 -31.89 -10.82 12.94
CA LEU A 418 -30.68 -10.06 12.64
C LEU A 418 -30.23 -10.27 11.19
N PHE A 419 -30.32 -11.50 10.68
CA PHE A 419 -30.06 -11.76 9.25
C PHE A 419 -31.11 -11.11 8.36
N GLU A 420 -32.39 -11.07 8.76
CA GLU A 420 -33.42 -10.33 8.02
C GLU A 420 -33.08 -8.83 7.90
N GLN A 421 -32.63 -8.21 9.01
CA GLN A 421 -32.14 -6.83 8.99
C GLN A 421 -30.91 -6.65 8.08
N ALA A 422 -29.97 -7.60 8.11
CA ALA A 422 -28.79 -7.57 7.24
C ALA A 422 -29.18 -7.70 5.75
N SER A 423 -30.09 -8.61 5.42
CA SER A 423 -30.64 -8.79 4.07
C SER A 423 -31.35 -7.53 3.58
N ALA A 424 -32.16 -6.88 4.42
CA ALA A 424 -32.81 -5.62 4.10
C ALA A 424 -31.80 -4.49 3.84
N ALA A 425 -30.75 -4.39 4.69
CA ALA A 425 -29.68 -3.41 4.52
C ALA A 425 -28.87 -3.67 3.24
N TYR A 426 -28.57 -4.93 2.91
CA TYR A 426 -27.87 -5.28 1.67
C TYR A 426 -28.73 -4.97 0.44
N LYS A 427 -30.03 -5.29 0.47
CA LYS A 427 -30.95 -4.90 -0.61
C LYS A 427 -30.99 -3.39 -0.80
N HIS A 428 -30.97 -2.61 0.28
CA HIS A 428 -30.89 -1.15 0.19
C HIS A 428 -29.57 -0.69 -0.44
N TYR A 429 -28.44 -1.29 -0.08
CA TYR A 429 -27.15 -1.07 -0.73
C TYR A 429 -27.23 -1.34 -2.24
N LEU A 430 -27.78 -2.49 -2.66
CA LEU A 430 -27.90 -2.85 -4.08
C LEU A 430 -28.73 -1.85 -4.88
N ASN A 431 -29.78 -1.27 -4.29
CA ASN A 431 -30.60 -0.26 -4.95
C ASN A 431 -29.85 1.06 -5.17
N ILE A 432 -28.85 1.36 -4.33
CA ILE A 432 -28.04 2.59 -4.43
C ILE A 432 -26.82 2.37 -5.32
N ALA A 433 -26.10 1.27 -5.12
CA ALA A 433 -24.88 0.95 -5.85
C ALA A 433 -25.16 0.54 -7.31
N TYR A 434 -26.25 -0.20 -7.51
CA TYR A 434 -26.65 -0.75 -8.82
C TYR A 434 -28.10 -0.37 -9.11
N PRO A 435 -28.40 0.93 -9.32
CA PRO A 435 -29.75 1.37 -9.59
C PRO A 435 -30.28 0.72 -10.88
N PRO A 436 -31.60 0.51 -11.00
CA PRO A 436 -32.21 0.00 -12.23
C PRO A 436 -31.82 0.87 -13.43
N SER A 437 -31.49 0.22 -14.55
CA SER A 437 -31.21 0.93 -15.79
C SER A 437 -32.51 1.42 -16.44
N ALA A 438 -32.40 2.40 -17.34
CA ALA A 438 -33.53 2.84 -18.18
C ALA A 438 -34.15 1.70 -19.02
N TYR A 439 -33.42 0.60 -19.20
CA TYR A 439 -33.83 -0.57 -20.01
C TYR A 439 -34.22 -1.79 -19.16
N GLY A 440 -34.37 -1.64 -17.83
CA GLY A 440 -34.74 -2.73 -16.92
C GLY A 440 -33.71 -3.00 -15.82
N GLN A 441 -33.66 -4.24 -15.30
CA GLN A 441 -32.74 -4.61 -14.22
C GLN A 441 -31.27 -4.44 -14.65
N ASN A 442 -30.45 -3.87 -13.76
CA ASN A 442 -29.03 -3.71 -14.00
C ASN A 442 -28.34 -5.10 -14.01
N PRO A 443 -27.59 -5.47 -15.06
CA PRO A 443 -26.91 -6.78 -15.14
C PRO A 443 -25.93 -7.03 -13.98
N GLU A 444 -25.27 -6.00 -13.46
CA GLU A 444 -24.37 -6.10 -12.30
C GLU A 444 -25.14 -6.34 -11.00
N GLN A 445 -26.37 -5.83 -10.92
CA GLN A 445 -27.28 -6.14 -9.83
C GLN A 445 -27.67 -7.63 -9.83
N HIS A 446 -27.78 -8.27 -11.00
CA HIS A 446 -28.12 -9.69 -11.09
C HIS A 446 -27.04 -10.60 -10.48
N SER A 447 -25.76 -10.29 -10.65
CA SER A 447 -24.66 -11.03 -10.00
C SER A 447 -24.70 -10.87 -8.48
N GLU A 448 -24.99 -9.67 -7.98
CA GLU A 448 -25.07 -9.39 -6.54
C GLU A 448 -26.33 -9.98 -5.88
N MET A 449 -27.43 -10.12 -6.62
CA MET A 449 -28.64 -10.76 -6.13
C MET A 449 -28.40 -12.22 -5.68
N LYS A 450 -27.37 -12.90 -6.22
CA LYS A 450 -26.97 -14.23 -5.75
C LYS A 450 -26.54 -14.22 -4.28
N TYR A 451 -25.90 -13.15 -3.82
CA TYR A 451 -25.53 -13.03 -2.41
C TYR A 451 -26.73 -12.71 -1.53
N LEU A 452 -27.68 -11.90 -2.01
CA LEU A 452 -28.94 -11.70 -1.29
C LEU A 452 -29.70 -13.03 -1.13
N SER A 453 -29.77 -13.86 -2.17
CA SER A 453 -30.31 -15.22 -2.09
C SER A 453 -29.54 -16.10 -1.10
N SER A 454 -28.22 -15.90 -1.01
CA SER A 454 -27.35 -16.60 -0.07
C SER A 454 -27.68 -16.26 1.39
N LEU A 455 -27.93 -14.98 1.71
CA LEU A 455 -28.40 -14.58 3.05
C LEU A 455 -29.77 -15.19 3.40
N SER A 456 -30.70 -15.25 2.44
CA SER A 456 -31.99 -15.93 2.63
C SER A 456 -31.82 -17.43 2.89
N ALA A 457 -30.85 -18.08 2.21
CA ALA A 457 -30.52 -19.48 2.45
C ALA A 457 -29.89 -19.72 3.84
N VAL A 458 -29.19 -18.73 4.40
CA VAL A 458 -28.71 -18.79 5.81
C VAL A 458 -29.90 -18.85 6.77
N ILE A 459 -30.89 -17.97 6.58
CA ILE A 459 -32.10 -17.95 7.41
C ILE A 459 -32.83 -19.29 7.35
N ALA A 460 -33.14 -19.76 6.13
CA ALA A 460 -33.80 -21.05 5.92
C ALA A 460 -32.97 -22.23 6.49
N GLY A 461 -31.64 -22.13 6.39
CA GLY A 461 -30.70 -23.09 6.96
C GLY A 461 -30.75 -23.15 8.48
N ILE A 462 -30.80 -21.99 9.15
CA ILE A 462 -30.95 -21.90 10.61
C ILE A 462 -32.30 -22.49 11.03
N GLU A 463 -33.40 -22.14 10.36
CA GLU A 463 -34.72 -22.71 10.66
C GLU A 463 -34.77 -24.23 10.48
N ASN A 464 -34.14 -24.73 9.41
CA ASN A 464 -34.05 -26.16 9.16
C ASN A 464 -33.18 -26.86 10.22
N PHE A 465 -32.06 -26.24 10.61
CA PHE A 465 -31.22 -26.72 11.70
C PHE A 465 -32.03 -26.87 12.98
N ARG A 466 -32.78 -25.85 13.39
CA ARG A 466 -33.62 -25.88 14.60
C ARG A 466 -34.69 -26.99 14.55
N ARG A 467 -35.24 -27.27 13.37
CA ARG A 467 -36.25 -28.33 13.17
C ARG A 467 -35.66 -29.74 13.20
N THR A 468 -34.44 -29.93 12.71
CA THR A 468 -33.86 -31.26 12.44
C THR A 468 -32.73 -31.67 13.39
N ALA A 469 -32.15 -30.73 14.13
CA ALA A 469 -30.97 -31.00 14.96
C ALA A 469 -31.25 -32.00 16.11
N SER A 470 -32.49 -32.08 16.60
CA SER A 470 -32.90 -33.09 17.59
C SER A 470 -32.90 -34.52 17.04
N ALA A 471 -32.97 -34.70 15.71
CA ALA A 471 -32.94 -35.99 15.03
C ALA A 471 -31.52 -36.49 14.68
N GLY A 472 -30.46 -35.79 15.13
CA GLY A 472 -29.07 -36.27 15.11
C GLY A 472 -28.22 -35.94 13.88
N HIS A 473 -28.79 -35.36 12.81
CA HIS A 473 -28.04 -35.01 11.59
C HIS A 473 -28.41 -33.64 10.98
N PRO A 474 -28.26 -32.52 11.71
CA PRO A 474 -28.55 -31.22 11.13
C PRO A 474 -27.51 -30.82 10.07
N SER A 475 -27.97 -30.32 8.93
CA SER A 475 -27.09 -29.79 7.89
C SER A 475 -26.51 -28.44 8.30
N LEU A 476 -25.19 -28.29 8.13
CA LEU A 476 -24.47 -27.01 8.25
C LEU A 476 -24.13 -26.39 6.88
N SER A 477 -24.75 -26.88 5.79
CA SER A 477 -24.48 -26.38 4.43
C SER A 477 -24.69 -24.87 4.30
N PHE A 478 -25.58 -24.29 5.12
CA PHE A 478 -25.84 -22.86 5.17
C PHE A 478 -24.64 -22.01 5.62
N LEU A 479 -23.63 -22.60 6.28
CA LEU A 479 -22.37 -21.92 6.60
C LEU A 479 -21.46 -21.76 5.38
N ASN A 480 -21.60 -22.62 4.36
CA ASN A 480 -20.83 -22.55 3.12
C ASN A 480 -21.35 -21.47 2.16
N VAL A 481 -22.55 -20.96 2.41
CA VAL A 481 -23.23 -19.98 1.58
C VAL A 481 -22.77 -18.55 1.89
N ILE A 482 -22.02 -18.37 2.99
CA ILE A 482 -21.55 -17.07 3.47
C ILE A 482 -20.14 -16.77 2.96
N THR A 483 -20.03 -16.40 1.69
CA THR A 483 -18.87 -15.62 1.22
C THR A 483 -19.43 -14.38 0.57
N LEU A 484 -19.17 -13.21 1.17
CA LEU A 484 -19.41 -11.90 0.54
C LEU A 484 -19.10 -12.00 -0.96
N THR A 485 -20.05 -11.58 -1.80
CA THR A 485 -20.06 -11.85 -3.25
C THR A 485 -18.68 -11.62 -3.86
N ASP A 486 -18.14 -12.68 -4.46
CA ASP A 486 -16.97 -12.64 -5.32
C ASP A 486 -17.40 -12.13 -6.72
N SER A 487 -17.84 -10.88 -6.81
CA SER A 487 -18.00 -10.21 -8.12
C SER A 487 -16.67 -9.69 -8.69
N ASP A 488 -15.52 -10.07 -8.10
CA ASP A 488 -14.16 -9.80 -8.62
C ASP A 488 -13.22 -11.01 -8.50
#